data_AF-A0A496LP81-F1
#
_entry.id   AF-A0A496LP81-F1
#
_cell.length_a   1.000
_cell.length_b   1.000
_cell.length_c   1.000
_cell.angle_alpha   90.00
_cell.angle_beta   90.00
_cell.angle_gamma   90.00
#
_symmetry.space_group_name_H-M   'P 1'
#
loop_
_entity.id
_entity.type
_entity.pdbx_description
1 polymer ?
#
loop_
_entity_poly.entity_id
_entity_poly.type
_entity_poly.pdbx_seq_one_letter_code
_entity_poly.pdbx_strand_id
1 'polypeptide(L)'
;MKLFSDYFEELLEKQSDYFKDDLIKGAYLIGAYSKSIINSSFTSEVSKENKTFEKWLSNQKIIAPNLKKIFNKANEFERKLKLGSATNSDLSQLITTHFCNEKSKSVSRYEISFAFIRGMNDYVKFKKDNQQSGENNE
;
A
#
# COMPACT_ATOMS: atom_id res chain seq x y z
N MET A 1 18.36 -1.29 -4.32
CA MET A 1 17.19 -0.49 -3.90
C MET A 1 16.50 -1.29 -2.81
N LYS A 2 16.22 -0.69 -1.64
CA LYS A 2 15.48 -1.38 -0.57
C LYS A 2 14.05 -1.63 -1.05
N LEU A 3 13.46 -2.78 -0.74
CA LEU A 3 12.07 -3.09 -1.03
C LEU A 3 11.17 -2.65 0.13
N PHE A 4 9.86 -2.56 -0.13
CA PHE A 4 8.92 -2.20 0.93
C PHE A 4 8.75 -3.36 1.93
N SER A 5 8.94 -4.61 1.47
CA SER A 5 9.06 -5.80 2.33
C SER A 5 10.13 -5.62 3.40
N ASP A 6 11.35 -5.21 3.05
CA ASP A 6 12.42 -4.98 4.03
C ASP A 6 12.00 -3.95 5.09
N TYR A 7 11.34 -2.87 4.67
CA TYR A 7 10.82 -1.85 5.59
C TYR A 7 9.71 -2.41 6.50
N PHE A 8 8.82 -3.22 5.93
CA PHE A 8 7.71 -3.82 6.65
C PHE A 8 8.17 -4.86 7.67
N GLU A 9 9.17 -5.67 7.35
CA GLU A 9 9.77 -6.65 8.27
C GLU A 9 10.34 -5.97 9.52
N GLU A 10 11.14 -4.90 9.36
CA GLU A 10 11.62 -4.12 10.51
C GLU A 10 10.49 -3.53 11.35
N LEU A 11 9.38 -3.16 10.70
CA LEU A 11 8.21 -2.61 11.36
C LEU A 11 7.47 -3.68 12.17
N LEU A 12 7.37 -4.91 11.63
CA LEU A 12 6.80 -6.07 12.32
C LEU A 12 7.60 -6.42 13.59
N GLU A 13 8.93 -6.34 13.53
CA GLU A 13 9.80 -6.58 14.70
C GLU A 13 9.62 -5.50 15.77
N LYS A 14 9.61 -4.23 15.38
CA LYS A 14 9.52 -3.09 16.31
C LYS A 14 8.12 -2.89 16.88
N GLN A 15 7.07 -3.35 16.19
CA GLN A 15 5.67 -3.08 16.53
C GLN A 15 4.80 -4.33 16.41
N SER A 16 5.32 -5.46 16.88
CA SER A 16 4.69 -6.78 16.80
C SER A 16 3.26 -6.80 17.34
N ASP A 17 2.99 -6.06 18.43
CA ASP A 17 1.66 -6.00 19.05
C ASP A 17 0.62 -5.32 18.15
N TYR A 18 1.01 -4.22 17.48
CA TYR A 18 0.12 -3.51 16.56
C TYR A 18 -0.21 -4.35 15.33
N PHE A 19 0.82 -5.01 14.77
CA PHE A 19 0.65 -5.90 13.63
C PHE A 19 0.33 -7.34 14.04
N LYS A 20 -0.27 -7.56 15.20
CA LYS A 20 -0.69 -8.92 15.58
C LYS A 20 -1.88 -9.40 14.75
N ASP A 21 -2.74 -8.49 14.32
CA ASP A 21 -3.96 -8.79 13.57
C ASP A 21 -3.73 -8.70 12.05
N ASP A 22 -4.09 -9.76 11.31
CA ASP A 22 -3.88 -9.84 9.87
C ASP A 22 -4.76 -8.84 9.08
N LEU A 23 -5.91 -8.44 9.62
CA LEU A 23 -6.74 -7.40 9.02
C LEU A 23 -6.08 -6.02 9.15
N ILE A 24 -5.37 -5.75 10.25
CA ILE A 24 -4.55 -4.55 10.42
C ILE A 24 -3.36 -4.55 9.45
N LYS A 25 -2.63 -5.67 9.35
CA LYS A 25 -1.54 -5.82 8.36
C LYS A 25 -2.06 -5.59 6.94
N GLY A 26 -3.18 -6.23 6.59
CA GLY A 26 -3.79 -6.11 5.28
C GLY A 26 -4.21 -4.68 4.96
N ALA A 27 -4.92 -4.02 5.89
CA ALA A 27 -5.32 -2.62 5.72
C ALA A 27 -4.10 -1.71 5.49
N TYR A 28 -3.05 -1.90 6.30
CA TYR A 28 -1.78 -1.18 6.18
C TYR A 28 -1.13 -1.38 4.80
N LEU A 29 -0.92 -2.63 4.39
CA LEU A 29 -0.26 -2.95 3.12
C LEU A 29 -1.09 -2.48 1.92
N ILE A 30 -2.41 -2.61 1.95
CA ILE A 30 -3.30 -2.09 0.89
C ILE A 30 -3.23 -0.55 0.83
N GLY A 31 -3.09 0.13 1.97
CA GLY A 31 -2.85 1.57 2.02
C GLY A 31 -1.53 1.96 1.33
N ALA A 32 -0.43 1.29 1.68
CA ALA A 32 0.87 1.50 1.05
C ALA A 32 0.82 1.28 -0.46
N TYR A 33 0.22 0.16 -0.89
CA TYR A 33 0.03 -0.15 -2.31
C TYR A 33 -0.84 0.87 -3.04
N SER A 34 -1.96 1.29 -2.43
CA SER A 34 -2.82 2.32 -3.00
C SER A 34 -2.05 3.62 -3.24
N LYS A 35 -1.20 4.02 -2.29
CA LYS A 35 -0.35 5.21 -2.46
C LYS A 35 0.72 5.02 -3.53
N SER A 36 1.29 3.83 -3.65
CA SER A 36 2.23 3.48 -4.72
C SER A 36 1.58 3.62 -6.11
N ILE A 37 0.35 3.13 -6.28
CA ILE A 37 -0.42 3.27 -7.53
C ILE A 37 -0.75 4.75 -7.82
N ILE A 38 -1.19 5.53 -6.83
CA ILE A 38 -1.46 6.96 -7.03
C ILE A 38 -0.19 7.70 -7.49
N ASN A 39 0.93 7.48 -6.81
CA ASN A 39 2.19 8.14 -7.13
C ASN A 39 2.71 7.72 -8.52
N SER A 40 2.62 6.43 -8.86
CA SER A 40 3.07 5.91 -10.16
C SER A 40 2.15 6.35 -11.30
N SER A 41 0.85 6.51 -11.05
CA SER A 41 -0.13 6.98 -12.04
C SER A 41 0.17 8.40 -12.54
N PHE A 42 0.81 9.23 -11.72
CA PHE A 42 1.21 10.58 -12.10
C PHE A 42 2.26 10.62 -13.22
N THR A 43 3.15 9.63 -13.25
CA THR A 43 4.25 9.52 -14.22
C THR A 43 3.98 8.47 -15.30
N SER A 44 2.76 7.94 -15.39
CA SER A 44 2.39 6.93 -16.38
C SER A 44 2.61 7.44 -17.81
N GLU A 45 3.21 6.60 -18.66
CA GLU A 45 3.33 6.87 -20.10
C GLU A 45 1.98 6.77 -20.83
N VAL A 46 1.04 5.98 -20.29
CA VAL A 46 -0.29 5.76 -20.89
C VAL A 46 -1.19 6.98 -20.67
N SER A 47 -1.14 7.56 -19.48
CA SER A 47 -1.94 8.73 -19.11
C SER A 47 -1.21 9.47 -17.99
N LYS A 48 -0.43 10.49 -18.35
CA LYS A 48 0.26 11.35 -17.37
C LYS A 48 -0.75 12.02 -16.44
N GLU A 49 -0.33 12.25 -15.19
CA GLU A 49 -1.12 12.93 -14.16
C GLU A 49 -2.50 12.30 -13.89
N ASN A 50 -2.65 10.98 -14.09
CA ASN A 50 -3.94 10.32 -13.91
C ASN A 50 -4.34 10.28 -12.43
N LYS A 51 -5.39 11.05 -12.09
CA LYS A 51 -5.98 11.11 -10.73
C LYS A 51 -7.23 10.25 -10.56
N THR A 52 -7.57 9.39 -11.52
CA THR A 52 -8.86 8.67 -11.53
C THR A 52 -8.95 7.70 -10.35
N PHE A 53 -7.87 6.93 -10.10
CA PHE A 53 -7.84 6.02 -8.95
C PHE A 53 -7.91 6.77 -7.62
N GLU A 54 -7.15 7.87 -7.48
CA GLU A 54 -7.18 8.73 -6.29
C GLU A 54 -8.60 9.26 -6.02
N LYS A 55 -9.26 9.85 -7.02
CA LYS A 55 -10.65 10.33 -6.92
C LYS A 55 -11.63 9.21 -6.57
N TRP A 56 -11.46 8.03 -7.16
CA TRP A 56 -12.30 6.88 -6.84
C TRP A 56 -12.10 6.41 -5.39
N LEU A 57 -10.85 6.36 -4.93
CA LEU A 57 -10.47 5.93 -3.58
C LEU A 57 -11.01 6.88 -2.51
N SER A 58 -10.96 8.20 -2.73
CA SER A 58 -11.50 9.20 -1.81
C SER A 58 -13.01 9.07 -1.55
N ASN A 59 -13.72 8.36 -2.44
CA ASN A 59 -15.15 8.06 -2.29
C ASN A 59 -15.42 6.68 -1.64
N GLN A 60 -14.38 5.91 -1.29
CA GLN A 60 -14.54 4.60 -0.67
C GLN A 60 -14.52 4.68 0.86
N LYS A 61 -15.33 3.85 1.51
CA LYS A 61 -15.22 3.62 2.96
C LYS A 61 -14.08 2.64 3.23
N ILE A 62 -13.13 3.02 4.08
CA ILE A 62 -11.98 2.19 4.46
C ILE A 62 -12.36 1.27 5.62
N ILE A 63 -13.03 0.18 5.29
CA ILE A 63 -13.56 -0.82 6.23
C ILE A 63 -13.26 -2.22 5.71
N ALA A 64 -13.25 -3.23 6.60
CA ALA A 64 -12.85 -4.61 6.26
C ALA A 64 -13.48 -5.13 4.96
N PRO A 65 -14.83 -5.04 4.75
CA PRO A 65 -15.45 -5.59 3.54
C PRO A 65 -15.00 -4.92 2.24
N ASN A 66 -14.50 -3.68 2.32
CA ASN A 66 -14.09 -2.89 1.16
C ASN A 66 -12.60 -3.03 0.83
N LEU A 67 -11.76 -3.54 1.74
CA LEU A 67 -10.31 -3.62 1.53
C LEU A 67 -9.95 -4.43 0.29
N LYS A 68 -10.57 -5.61 0.12
CA LYS A 68 -10.37 -6.45 -1.08
C LYS A 68 -10.80 -5.73 -2.36
N LYS A 69 -11.89 -4.98 -2.33
CA LYS A 69 -12.37 -4.17 -3.46
C LYS A 69 -11.37 -3.07 -3.82
N ILE A 70 -10.80 -2.41 -2.82
CA ILE A 70 -9.77 -1.38 -3.01
C ILE A 70 -8.52 -1.99 -3.64
N PHE A 71 -8.02 -3.11 -3.10
CA PHE A 71 -6.87 -3.81 -3.65
C PHE A 71 -7.08 -4.23 -5.10
N ASN A 72 -8.22 -4.83 -5.42
CA ASN A 72 -8.55 -5.23 -6.79
C ASN A 72 -8.62 -4.03 -7.74
N LYS A 73 -9.16 -2.89 -7.28
CA LYS A 73 -9.21 -1.67 -8.09
C LYS A 73 -7.81 -1.08 -8.32
N ALA A 74 -6.94 -1.10 -7.31
CA ALA A 74 -5.55 -0.69 -7.45
C ALA A 74 -4.82 -1.55 -8.50
N ASN A 75 -4.97 -2.88 -8.44
CA ASN A 75 -4.42 -3.82 -9.44
C ASN A 75 -4.98 -3.58 -10.85
N GLU A 76 -6.26 -3.22 -10.97
CA GLU A 76 -6.86 -2.86 -12.26
C GLU A 76 -6.15 -1.64 -12.86
N PHE A 77 -5.89 -0.60 -12.06
CA PHE A 77 -5.20 0.60 -12.50
C PHE A 77 -3.73 0.38 -12.80
N GLU A 78 -3.04 -0.44 -12.01
CA GLU A 78 -1.66 -0.84 -12.28
C GLU A 78 -1.52 -1.41 -13.70
N ARG A 79 -2.38 -2.36 -14.07
CA ARG A 79 -2.39 -2.96 -15.41
C ARG A 79 -2.80 -1.97 -16.49
N LYS A 80 -3.89 -1.21 -16.27
CA LYS A 80 -4.41 -0.25 -17.27
C LYS A 80 -3.41 0.84 -17.62
N LEU A 81 -2.65 1.31 -16.64
CA LEU A 81 -1.69 2.40 -16.81
C LEU A 81 -0.24 1.90 -16.98
N LYS A 82 -0.04 0.59 -17.13
CA LYS A 82 1.28 -0.08 -17.26
C LYS A 82 2.27 0.36 -16.19
N LEU A 83 1.83 0.36 -14.93
CA LEU A 83 2.62 0.83 -13.77
C LEU A 83 3.49 -0.27 -13.15
N GLY A 84 3.78 -1.35 -13.88
CA GLY A 84 4.56 -2.46 -13.36
C GLY A 84 5.92 -1.98 -12.87
N SER A 85 6.23 -2.24 -11.60
CA SER A 85 7.52 -1.91 -10.99
C SER A 85 7.88 -2.97 -9.94
N ALA A 86 9.15 -3.06 -9.59
CA ALA A 86 9.61 -3.95 -8.51
C ALA A 86 8.86 -3.66 -7.20
N THR A 87 8.67 -2.38 -6.87
CA THR A 87 7.94 -1.95 -5.67
C THR A 87 6.46 -2.33 -5.70
N ASN A 88 5.78 -2.15 -6.84
CA ASN A 88 4.36 -2.54 -6.94
C ASN A 88 4.19 -4.06 -6.88
N SER A 89 5.10 -4.82 -7.49
CA SER A 89 5.12 -6.28 -7.44
C SER A 89 5.35 -6.78 -6.01
N ASP A 90 6.33 -6.21 -5.31
CA ASP A 90 6.65 -6.50 -3.90
C ASP A 90 5.44 -6.23 -2.98
N LEU A 91 4.82 -5.05 -3.08
CA LEU A 91 3.63 -4.71 -2.31
C LEU A 91 2.44 -5.63 -2.61
N SER A 92 2.20 -5.95 -3.87
CA SER A 92 1.13 -6.87 -4.27
C SER A 92 1.36 -8.27 -3.69
N GLN A 93 2.59 -8.76 -3.74
CA GLN A 93 2.98 -10.05 -3.15
C GLN A 93 2.81 -10.06 -1.63
N LEU A 94 3.24 -9.01 -0.92
CA LEU A 94 3.05 -8.87 0.53
C LEU A 94 1.58 -8.92 0.91
N ILE A 95 0.72 -8.20 0.18
CA ILE A 95 -0.74 -8.22 0.43
C ILE A 95 -1.27 -9.65 0.25
N THR A 96 -0.93 -10.33 -0.84
CA THR A 96 -1.41 -11.70 -1.07
C THR A 96 -0.90 -12.70 -0.03
N THR A 97 0.29 -12.47 0.53
CA THR A 97 0.89 -13.32 1.57
C THR A 97 0.19 -13.13 2.92
N HIS A 98 -0.13 -11.90 3.30
CA HIS A 98 -0.63 -11.59 4.65
C HIS A 98 -2.15 -11.45 4.75
N PHE A 99 -2.86 -11.13 3.66
CA PHE A 99 -4.29 -10.77 3.70
C PHE A 99 -5.25 -11.92 3.35
N CYS A 100 -4.76 -13.10 2.92
CA CYS A 100 -5.62 -14.21 2.49
C CYS A 100 -6.32 -14.97 3.62
N ASN A 101 -5.98 -14.73 4.89
CA ASN A 101 -6.54 -15.44 6.03
C ASN A 101 -7.48 -14.52 6.83
N GLU A 102 -8.77 -14.52 6.50
CA GLU A 102 -9.84 -13.75 7.14
C GLU A 102 -10.18 -14.22 8.59
N LYS A 103 -9.19 -14.69 9.36
CA LYS A 103 -9.38 -15.06 10.77
C LYS A 103 -9.03 -13.88 11.68
N SER A 104 -9.69 -12.73 11.51
CA SER A 104 -9.50 -11.62 12.45
C SER A 104 -10.58 -11.60 13.53
N LYS A 105 -10.20 -11.15 14.73
CA LYS A 105 -11.15 -10.75 15.77
C LYS A 105 -11.89 -9.48 15.32
N SER A 106 -12.83 -9.00 16.13
CA SER A 106 -13.60 -7.78 15.86
C SER A 106 -12.72 -6.51 15.88
N VAL A 107 -11.91 -6.30 14.85
CA VAL A 107 -11.15 -5.06 14.64
C VAL A 107 -12.14 -3.95 14.32
N SER A 108 -12.01 -2.81 14.98
CA SER A 108 -12.91 -1.68 14.73
C SER A 108 -12.65 -1.07 13.35
N ARG A 109 -13.68 -0.43 12.78
CA ARG A 109 -13.57 0.31 11.51
C ARG A 109 -12.52 1.43 11.58
N TYR A 110 -12.37 2.05 12.75
CA TYR A 110 -11.41 3.13 12.96
C TYR A 110 -9.97 2.62 12.92
N GLU A 111 -9.68 1.48 13.54
CA GLU A 111 -8.34 0.88 13.49
C GLU A 111 -7.96 0.46 12.07
N ILE A 112 -8.91 -0.05 11.29
CA ILE A 112 -8.71 -0.38 9.86
C ILE A 112 -8.40 0.88 9.05
N SER A 113 -9.21 1.94 9.22
CA SER A 113 -9.00 3.22 8.54
C SER A 113 -7.64 3.83 8.92
N PHE A 114 -7.29 3.77 10.20
CA PHE A 114 -6.00 4.26 10.70
C PHE A 114 -4.83 3.48 10.12
N ALA A 115 -4.88 2.14 10.13
CA ALA A 115 -3.85 1.28 9.56
C ALA A 115 -3.63 1.57 8.07
N PHE A 116 -4.71 1.74 7.32
CA PHE A 116 -4.65 2.09 5.91
C PHE A 116 -3.97 3.44 5.66
N ILE A 117 -4.40 4.49 6.36
CA ILE A 117 -3.80 5.83 6.24
C ILE A 117 -2.32 5.81 6.65
N ARG A 118 -2.00 5.07 7.71
CA ARG A 118 -0.63 4.88 8.16
C ARG A 118 0.23 4.23 7.06
N GLY A 119 -0.26 3.17 6.41
CA GLY A 119 0.42 2.54 5.29
C GLY A 119 0.67 3.50 4.12
N MET A 120 -0.31 4.36 3.79
CA MET A 120 -0.11 5.41 2.77
C MET A 120 1.03 6.37 3.16
N ASN A 121 1.05 6.82 4.41
CA ASN A 121 2.04 7.79 4.89
C ASN A 121 3.44 7.17 4.98
N ASP A 122 3.53 5.94 5.51
CA ASP A 122 4.80 5.22 5.63
C ASP A 122 5.39 4.92 4.25
N TYR A 123 4.57 4.61 3.24
CA TYR A 123 5.06 4.49 1.87
C TYR A 123 5.65 5.79 1.31
N VAL A 124 5.02 6.95 1.60
CA VAL A 124 5.59 8.25 1.20
C VAL A 124 6.95 8.48 1.87
N LYS A 125 7.07 8.15 3.16
CA LYS A 125 8.34 8.25 3.89
C LYS A 125 9.40 7.31 3.30
N PHE A 126 9.06 6.03 3.14
CA PHE A 126 9.92 5.02 2.52
C PHE A 126 10.44 5.50 1.16
N LYS A 127 9.57 6.03 0.29
CA LYS A 127 9.97 6.53 -1.02
C LYS A 127 10.97 7.69 -0.90
N LYS A 128 10.75 8.65 0.02
CA LYS A 128 11.67 9.78 0.23
C LYS A 128 13.05 9.31 0.71
N ASP A 129 13.07 8.44 1.71
CA ASP A 129 14.30 7.93 2.31
C ASP A 129 15.14 7.12 1.29
N ASN A 130 14.45 6.39 0.39
CA ASN A 130 15.09 5.61 -0.69
C ASN A 130 15.41 6.41 -1.97
N GLN A 131 14.83 7.60 -2.16
CA GLN A 131 15.19 8.49 -3.26
C GLN A 131 16.43 9.34 -2.90
N GLN A 132 16.51 9.83 -1.65
CA GLN A 132 17.66 10.61 -1.17
C GLN A 132 18.96 9.80 -1.12
N SER A 133 18.87 8.49 -0.95
CA SER A 133 20.03 7.59 -0.94
C SER A 133 20.62 7.32 -2.34
N GLY A 134 19.96 7.80 -3.41
CA GLY A 134 20.46 7.72 -4.79
C GLY A 134 21.22 8.96 -5.27
N GLU A 135 21.09 10.11 -4.59
CA GLU A 135 21.69 11.39 -5.01
C GLU A 135 23.07 11.67 -4.38
N ASN A 136 23.55 10.81 -3.46
CA ASN A 136 24.84 10.99 -2.78
C ASN A 136 26.01 10.21 -3.43
N ASN A 137 25.86 9.74 -4.67
CA ASN A 137 26.90 9.01 -5.41
C ASN A 137 27.10 9.58 -6.83
N GLU A 138 27.26 10.90 -6.97
CA GLU A 138 27.92 11.52 -8.13
C GLU A 138 29.03 12.48 -7.67
#